data_AF-A0A8W8ITU7-F1
#
_entry.id   AF-A0A8W8ITU7-F1
#
_cell.length_a   1.000
_cell.length_b   1.000
_cell.length_c   1.000
_cell.angle_alpha   90.00
_cell.angle_beta   90.00
_cell.angle_gamma   90.00
#
_symmetry.space_group_name_H-M   'P 1'
#
loop_
_entity.id
_entity.type
_entity.pdbx_description
1 polymer ?
#
loop_
_entity_poly.entity_id
_entity_poly.type
_entity_poly.pdbx_seq_one_letter_code
_entity_poly.pdbx_strand_id
1 'polypeptide(L)'
;MDRLKPDVWDDDTRMNVLFSPFREKDLNPSSWNQKMKFWIQIIEDEHKLTNKCIIEGKYLPQMFKRKGKIPTCIETVLSEMLSLGKIRKLQNCDILQPPSGSGRKGWLTWGYDTLVKSPISWGWKTLTKESSEEENPRYILESCLNDQCSKVLERLQCQMYCDIVNSIMEYSEVYGQCGDLCSSELEFKVVIQQLVKERKAVISTEEDSVIIKFCSQNDDKVKNITGEDLKIFRIKKTSSALMSKMEKLSVVGERLKKEAIQYRNKSMKQHSLRTFKQYKRVQNRISKLSNSIDLLDDILHRIGHAASEEMVVKAIESGAQALKGINERNDLDKVSDVMDDLNQAMQEQEEIQSEISRIDHEEEESLEASLESLLLEDGKSAVGDQQVDGRKQASSEDELSDLLAGLKLPDVPTFSPGKSKEFSEMESQSEIFVPDLSPSDKVKRSKEAA
;
A
#
# COMPACT_ATOMS: atom_id res chain seq x y z
N MET A 1 21.68 20.94 2.51
CA MET A 1 20.22 21.14 2.69
C MET A 1 19.96 22.63 2.75
N ASP A 2 19.79 23.22 1.59
CA ASP A 2 19.51 24.64 1.47
C ASP A 2 18.00 24.84 1.65
N ARG A 3 17.62 25.27 2.86
CA ARG A 3 16.24 25.63 3.20
C ARG A 3 15.73 26.68 2.21
N LEU A 4 14.44 26.67 1.92
CA LEU A 4 13.84 27.62 0.99
C LEU A 4 13.86 29.02 1.60
N LYS A 5 14.91 29.77 1.24
CA LYS A 5 15.10 31.18 1.58
C LYS A 5 14.71 31.99 0.34
N PRO A 6 13.57 32.68 0.33
CA PRO A 6 13.29 33.66 -0.72
C PRO A 6 14.39 34.73 -0.73
N ASP A 7 14.64 35.40 -1.86
CA ASP A 7 15.70 36.44 -1.99
C ASP A 7 15.64 37.52 -0.89
N VAL A 8 14.41 37.80 -0.41
CA VAL A 8 14.09 38.67 0.73
C VAL A 8 14.82 38.28 2.03
N TRP A 9 15.24 37.03 2.18
CA TRP A 9 15.87 36.47 3.38
C TRP A 9 17.28 37.02 3.66
N ASP A 10 17.96 37.53 2.63
CA ASP A 10 19.30 38.12 2.77
C ASP A 10 19.26 39.65 2.94
N ASP A 11 18.15 40.32 2.62
CA ASP A 11 17.89 41.72 2.98
C ASP A 11 17.73 41.86 4.50
N ASP A 12 18.81 42.27 5.17
CA ASP A 12 18.82 42.53 6.61
C ASP A 12 17.80 43.59 7.05
N THR A 13 17.48 44.58 6.21
CA THR A 13 16.51 45.63 6.55
C THR A 13 15.10 45.07 6.55
N ARG A 14 14.69 44.43 5.44
CA ARG A 14 13.36 43.79 5.34
C ARG A 14 13.19 42.67 6.35
N MET A 15 14.22 41.88 6.61
CA MET A 15 14.16 40.79 7.59
C MET A 15 14.06 41.25 9.04
N ASN A 16 14.69 42.37 9.43
CA ASN A 16 14.46 42.96 10.74
C ASN A 16 12.98 43.40 10.91
N VAL A 17 12.35 43.92 9.85
CA VAL A 17 10.90 44.28 9.85
C VAL A 17 10.00 43.04 9.88
N LEU A 18 10.38 41.96 9.21
CA LEU A 18 9.63 40.70 9.24
C LEU A 18 9.76 40.00 10.60
N PHE A 19 10.89 40.10 11.30
CA PHE A 19 11.13 39.45 12.60
C PHE A 19 10.56 40.19 13.82
N SER A 20 10.27 41.50 13.71
CA SER A 20 9.68 42.28 14.81
C SER A 20 8.28 41.76 15.22
N PRO A 21 7.67 42.26 16.30
CA PRO A 21 6.23 42.13 16.51
C PRO A 21 5.40 42.68 15.33
N PHE A 22 4.12 42.34 15.27
CA PHE A 22 3.16 43.10 14.44
C PHE A 22 2.86 44.45 15.10
N ARG A 23 2.50 45.45 14.28
CA ARG A 23 1.85 46.68 14.74
C ARG A 23 0.33 46.49 14.68
N GLU A 24 -0.42 47.39 15.30
CA GLU A 24 -1.88 47.43 15.20
C GLU A 24 -2.34 47.40 13.73
N LYS A 25 -3.35 46.56 13.45
CA LYS A 25 -3.80 46.27 12.07
C LYS A 25 -4.36 47.52 11.40
N ASP A 26 -5.05 48.37 12.17
CA ASP A 26 -5.71 49.58 11.69
C ASP A 26 -4.74 50.70 11.28
N LEU A 27 -3.54 50.75 11.89
CA LEU A 27 -2.52 51.74 11.56
C LEU A 27 -1.86 51.50 10.19
N ASN A 28 -1.77 50.24 9.73
CA ASN A 28 -1.32 49.91 8.37
C ASN A 28 -1.79 48.49 7.94
N PRO A 29 -3.02 48.34 7.44
CA PRO A 29 -3.56 47.04 7.03
C PRO A 29 -2.74 46.38 5.92
N SER A 30 -2.18 47.16 4.99
CA SER A 30 -1.41 46.65 3.85
C SER A 30 -0.09 46.01 4.29
N SER A 31 0.70 46.71 5.11
CA SER A 31 1.96 46.16 5.65
C SER A 31 1.73 45.00 6.61
N TRP A 32 0.61 45.01 7.35
CA TRP A 32 0.20 43.90 8.20
C TRP A 32 -0.11 42.66 7.36
N ASN A 33 -0.96 42.79 6.33
CA ASN A 33 -1.35 41.71 5.43
C ASN A 33 -0.15 41.14 4.65
N GLN A 34 0.77 41.98 4.15
CA GLN A 34 1.99 41.52 3.49
C GLN A 34 2.86 40.66 4.40
N LYS A 35 3.09 41.12 5.65
CA LYS A 35 3.89 40.39 6.64
C LYS A 35 3.23 39.08 7.06
N MET A 36 1.90 39.09 7.21
CA MET A 36 1.13 37.89 7.52
C MET A 36 1.20 36.87 6.36
N LYS A 37 0.98 37.31 5.11
CA LYS A 37 1.10 36.43 3.93
C LYS A 37 2.51 35.83 3.80
N PHE A 38 3.57 36.62 3.99
CA PHE A 38 4.95 36.13 3.95
C PHE A 38 5.16 34.99 4.97
N TRP A 39 4.76 35.19 6.22
CA TRP A 39 4.98 34.19 7.26
C TRP A 39 4.13 32.94 7.06
N ILE A 40 2.86 33.08 6.68
CA ILE A 40 1.99 31.95 6.33
C ILE A 40 2.63 31.14 5.19
N GLN A 41 3.07 31.80 4.12
CA GLN A 41 3.64 31.11 2.96
C GLN A 41 4.94 30.38 3.31
N ILE A 42 5.91 31.01 4.00
CA ILE A 42 7.18 30.34 4.30
C ILE A 42 7.02 29.20 5.34
N ILE A 43 6.00 29.26 6.20
CA ILE A 43 5.61 28.12 7.04
C ILE A 43 5.07 26.99 6.17
N GLU A 44 4.15 27.27 5.24
CA GLU A 44 3.58 26.26 4.33
C GLU A 44 4.63 25.63 3.41
N ASP A 45 5.57 26.42 2.89
CA ASP A 45 6.60 25.93 1.96
C ASP A 45 7.67 25.07 2.67
N GLU A 46 8.17 25.46 3.85
CA GLU A 46 9.13 24.66 4.64
C GLU A 46 8.51 23.33 5.15
N HIS A 47 7.21 23.31 5.47
CA HIS A 47 6.53 22.08 5.92
C HIS A 47 6.29 21.09 4.76
N LYS A 48 5.90 21.57 3.57
CA LYS A 48 5.84 20.74 2.35
C LYS A 48 7.20 20.13 2.00
N LEU A 49 8.27 20.94 2.04
CA LEU A 49 9.63 20.48 1.73
C LEU A 49 10.19 19.47 2.72
N THR A 50 9.62 19.38 3.92
CA THR A 50 10.01 18.42 4.96
C THR A 50 9.01 17.29 5.16
N ASN A 51 8.00 17.15 4.28
CA ASN A 51 6.91 16.18 4.38
C ASN A 51 6.20 16.21 5.76
N LYS A 52 5.93 17.40 6.30
CA LYS A 52 5.24 17.61 7.58
C LYS A 52 3.87 18.25 7.40
N CYS A 53 2.87 17.81 8.16
CA CYS A 53 1.67 18.59 8.40
C CYS A 53 1.56 19.07 9.87
N ILE A 54 2.42 18.62 10.78
CA ILE A 54 2.34 19.01 12.20
C ILE A 54 3.38 20.07 12.56
N ILE A 55 2.87 21.22 13.00
CA ILE A 55 3.63 22.33 13.55
C ILE A 55 3.78 22.15 15.06
N GLU A 56 5.02 22.21 15.54
CA GLU A 56 5.33 22.31 16.98
C GLU A 56 5.54 23.77 17.39
N GLY A 57 4.59 24.34 18.14
CA GLY A 57 4.50 25.77 18.39
C GLY A 57 5.74 26.41 19.02
N LYS A 58 6.42 25.71 19.95
CA LYS A 58 7.65 26.23 20.58
C LYS A 58 8.91 26.12 19.70
N TYR A 59 8.94 25.18 18.75
CA TYR A 59 10.11 24.97 17.88
C TYR A 59 10.02 25.77 16.56
N LEU A 60 8.81 26.10 16.09
CA LEU A 60 8.62 26.86 14.84
C LEU A 60 9.45 28.17 14.76
N PRO A 61 9.57 29.02 15.81
CA PRO A 61 10.43 30.20 15.74
C PRO A 61 11.93 29.87 15.62
N GLN A 62 12.38 28.72 16.13
CA GLN A 62 13.78 28.30 16.06
C GLN A 62 14.16 27.78 14.67
N MET A 63 13.20 27.19 13.92
CA MET A 63 13.40 26.81 12.51
C MET A 63 13.82 28.03 11.67
N PHE A 64 13.21 29.19 11.94
CA PHE A 64 13.48 30.45 11.25
C PHE A 64 14.63 31.29 11.85
N LYS A 65 15.47 30.73 12.73
CA LYS A 65 16.58 31.47 13.37
C LYS A 65 17.59 32.02 12.34
N ARG A 66 17.79 33.34 12.30
CA ARG A 66 18.67 34.05 11.35
C ARG A 66 19.59 35.03 12.07
N LYS A 67 20.91 34.95 11.82
CA LYS A 67 21.95 35.81 12.44
C LYS A 67 21.77 35.91 13.97
N GLY A 68 21.54 34.77 14.63
CA GLY A 68 21.30 34.66 16.08
C GLY A 68 19.88 34.98 16.56
N LYS A 69 19.12 35.80 15.82
CA LYS A 69 17.74 36.21 16.17
C LYS A 69 16.71 35.15 15.77
N ILE A 70 15.56 35.14 16.46
CA ILE A 70 14.34 34.43 16.07
C ILE A 70 13.21 35.45 15.81
N PRO A 71 12.22 35.14 14.96
CA PRO A 71 11.06 36.01 14.72
C PRO A 71 10.11 36.01 15.92
N THR A 72 9.81 37.19 16.48
CA THR A 72 8.97 37.34 17.69
C THR A 72 7.48 37.39 17.39
N CYS A 73 7.08 37.37 16.12
CA CYS A 73 5.68 37.52 15.68
C CYS A 73 4.97 36.20 15.35
N ILE A 74 5.66 35.06 15.44
CA ILE A 74 5.12 33.74 15.02
C ILE A 74 3.84 33.37 15.80
N GLU A 75 3.75 33.72 17.08
CA GLU A 75 2.54 33.51 17.89
C GLU A 75 1.32 34.26 17.32
N THR A 76 1.50 35.49 16.84
CA THR A 76 0.47 36.25 16.12
C THR A 76 0.12 35.62 14.75
N VAL A 77 1.11 35.02 14.07
CA VAL A 77 0.86 34.28 12.82
C VAL A 77 0.03 33.02 13.08
N LEU A 78 0.40 32.21 14.06
CA LEU A 78 -0.37 31.02 14.47
C LEU A 78 -1.79 31.39 14.90
N SER A 79 -1.96 32.52 15.61
CA SER A 79 -3.27 33.04 16.03
C SER A 79 -4.17 33.41 14.83
N GLU A 80 -3.62 34.02 13.78
CA GLU A 80 -4.39 34.31 12.56
C GLU A 80 -4.55 33.07 11.67
N MET A 81 -3.58 32.14 11.64
CA MET A 81 -3.76 30.85 10.94
C MET A 81 -4.88 30.02 11.57
N LEU A 82 -5.06 30.09 12.90
CA LEU A 82 -6.24 29.55 13.60
C LEU A 82 -7.52 30.31 13.24
N SER A 83 -7.49 31.65 13.21
CA SER A 83 -8.66 32.47 12.89
C SER A 83 -9.17 32.26 11.45
N LEU A 84 -8.25 31.97 10.53
CA LEU A 84 -8.50 31.67 9.13
C LEU A 84 -8.76 30.19 8.83
N GLY A 85 -8.67 29.29 9.83
CA GLY A 85 -8.82 27.84 9.63
C GLY A 85 -7.70 27.18 8.80
N LYS A 86 -6.55 27.86 8.61
CA LYS A 86 -5.36 27.29 7.96
C LYS A 86 -4.65 26.26 8.83
N ILE A 87 -4.76 26.41 10.15
CA ILE A 87 -4.30 25.43 11.12
C ILE A 87 -5.39 25.17 12.16
N ARG A 88 -5.32 24.01 12.82
CA ARG A 88 -6.14 23.66 13.99
C ARG A 88 -5.28 22.94 15.03
N LYS A 89 -5.65 23.01 16.31
CA LYS A 89 -4.95 22.24 17.36
C LYS A 89 -5.05 20.74 17.06
N LEU A 90 -3.94 20.03 17.21
CA LEU A 90 -3.88 18.57 17.12
C LEU A 90 -4.64 17.96 18.31
N GLN A 91 -5.62 17.10 18.07
CA GLN A 91 -6.36 16.40 19.12
C GLN A 91 -6.18 14.88 19.03
N ASN A 92 -6.47 14.15 20.11
CA ASN A 92 -6.39 12.67 20.10
C ASN A 92 -7.32 12.03 19.06
N CYS A 93 -8.41 12.70 18.67
CA CYS A 93 -9.31 12.26 17.60
C CYS A 93 -8.77 12.51 16.17
N ASP A 94 -7.60 13.14 16.03
CA ASP A 94 -6.86 13.31 14.78
C ASP A 94 -5.75 12.28 14.59
N ILE A 95 -5.32 11.60 15.65
CA ILE A 95 -4.27 10.59 15.57
C ILE A 95 -4.93 9.22 15.55
N LEU A 96 -4.71 8.43 14.50
CA LEU A 96 -5.11 7.03 14.44
C LEU A 96 -4.60 6.26 15.68
N GLN A 97 -5.51 5.89 16.57
CA GLN A 97 -5.20 5.13 17.79
C GLN A 97 -5.20 3.62 17.50
N PRO A 98 -4.29 2.84 18.13
CA PRO A 98 -4.41 1.39 18.13
C PRO A 98 -5.65 0.95 18.93
N PRO A 99 -6.24 -0.23 18.65
CA PRO A 99 -7.35 -0.77 19.42
C PRO A 99 -6.91 -1.04 20.86
N SER A 100 -7.33 -0.19 21.80
CA SER A 100 -7.07 -0.39 23.23
C SER A 100 -7.69 -1.70 23.72
N GLY A 101 -6.90 -2.52 24.40
CA GLY A 101 -7.22 -3.93 24.67
C GLY A 101 -8.42 -4.18 25.59
N SER A 102 -8.80 -5.47 25.67
CA SER A 102 -9.89 -5.99 26.51
C SER A 102 -11.34 -5.67 26.06
N GLY A 103 -11.57 -5.29 24.81
CA GLY A 103 -12.95 -5.26 24.29
C GLY A 103 -13.11 -5.06 22.78
N ARG A 104 -13.93 -5.90 22.14
CA ARG A 104 -14.37 -5.81 20.72
C ARG A 104 -15.18 -4.54 20.37
N LYS A 105 -15.13 -3.50 21.21
CA LYS A 105 -15.82 -2.20 21.06
C LYS A 105 -14.85 -1.03 20.84
N GLY A 106 -13.54 -1.28 20.97
CA GLY A 106 -12.50 -0.26 20.84
C GLY A 106 -12.43 0.43 19.47
N TRP A 107 -12.83 -0.26 18.39
CA TRP A 107 -12.86 0.32 17.04
C TRP A 107 -14.25 0.84 16.60
N LEU A 108 -15.29 0.00 16.71
CA LEU A 108 -16.60 0.22 16.10
C LEU A 108 -17.34 1.51 16.52
N THR A 109 -16.99 2.08 17.68
CA THR A 109 -17.72 3.24 18.23
C THR A 109 -17.35 4.56 17.52
N TRP A 110 -16.07 4.81 17.21
CA TRP A 110 -15.62 6.14 16.76
C TRP A 110 -15.78 6.40 15.26
N GLY A 111 -15.65 5.38 14.41
CA GLY A 111 -15.94 5.51 12.98
C GLY A 111 -17.40 5.88 12.70
N TYR A 112 -18.33 5.42 13.54
CA TYR A 112 -19.77 5.62 13.32
C TYR A 112 -20.36 6.84 14.06
N ASP A 113 -20.09 7.03 15.36
CA ASP A 113 -20.67 8.16 16.11
C ASP A 113 -20.19 9.53 15.58
N THR A 114 -18.93 9.63 15.15
CA THR A 114 -18.36 10.88 14.61
C THR A 114 -19.01 11.29 13.28
N LEU A 115 -19.39 10.32 12.45
CA LEU A 115 -19.91 10.56 11.09
C LEU A 115 -21.43 10.76 11.01
N VAL A 116 -22.16 10.62 12.13
CA VAL A 116 -23.63 10.72 12.18
C VAL A 116 -24.12 11.89 13.07
N LYS A 117 -23.27 12.48 13.94
CA LYS A 117 -23.68 13.46 14.96
C LYS A 117 -23.01 14.84 14.90
N SER A 118 -22.62 15.33 13.71
CA SER A 118 -22.29 16.76 13.53
C SER A 118 -22.50 17.27 12.09
N PRO A 119 -23.74 17.64 11.71
CA PRO A 119 -23.94 18.63 10.66
C PRO A 119 -23.58 20.03 11.18
N ILE A 120 -22.74 20.75 10.44
CA ILE A 120 -22.58 22.23 10.49
C ILE A 120 -22.16 22.80 11.86
N SER A 121 -20.85 22.77 12.16
CA SER A 121 -20.26 23.46 13.33
C SER A 121 -19.25 24.58 12.99
N TRP A 122 -19.15 25.00 11.71
CA TRP A 122 -18.44 26.22 11.27
C TRP A 122 -19.17 27.52 11.71
N GLY A 123 -19.38 27.71 13.03
CA GLY A 123 -20.16 28.83 13.53
C GLY A 123 -20.11 29.14 15.03
N TRP A 124 -19.38 28.39 15.86
CA TRP A 124 -19.38 28.57 17.32
C TRP A 124 -18.06 29.11 17.86
N LYS A 125 -17.94 30.45 17.96
CA LYS A 125 -16.89 31.13 18.73
C LYS A 125 -17.16 31.03 20.25
N THR A 126 -17.02 29.83 20.84
CA THR A 126 -17.38 29.64 22.26
C THR A 126 -16.44 28.74 23.05
N LEU A 127 -15.48 29.39 23.74
CA LEU A 127 -15.03 29.06 25.11
C LEU A 127 -14.76 27.57 25.45
N THR A 128 -13.76 26.95 24.84
CA THR A 128 -12.97 25.92 25.56
C THR A 128 -12.01 26.62 26.53
N LYS A 129 -12.51 26.89 27.74
CA LYS A 129 -11.73 27.44 28.87
C LYS A 129 -10.53 26.53 29.20
N GLU A 130 -9.46 27.12 29.72
CA GLU A 130 -8.16 26.47 29.93
C GLU A 130 -8.25 25.15 30.71
N SER A 131 -7.57 24.13 30.19
CA SER A 131 -7.14 22.95 30.93
C SER A 131 -5.71 22.59 30.48
N SER A 132 -4.75 22.85 31.37
CA SER A 132 -3.30 22.68 31.16
C SER A 132 -2.66 23.67 30.16
N GLU A 133 -1.58 24.32 30.59
CA GLU A 133 -0.60 24.89 29.68
C GLU A 133 0.16 23.73 29.01
N GLU A 134 -0.17 23.41 27.76
CA GLU A 134 0.60 22.40 27.02
C GLU A 134 2.04 22.88 26.84
N GLU A 135 3.02 22.12 27.35
CA GLU A 135 4.43 22.50 27.27
C GLU A 135 4.97 22.61 25.83
N ASN A 136 4.21 22.18 24.81
CA ASN A 136 4.47 22.49 23.41
C ASN A 136 3.18 22.27 22.59
N PRO A 137 2.35 23.32 22.34
CA PRO A 137 1.10 23.16 21.61
C PRO A 137 1.37 22.73 20.16
N ARG A 138 0.68 21.68 19.72
CA ARG A 138 0.80 21.12 18.37
C ARG A 138 -0.38 21.53 17.50
N TYR A 139 -0.11 21.82 16.23
CA TYR A 139 -1.12 22.21 15.26
C TYR A 139 -0.99 21.40 13.99
N ILE A 140 -2.13 21.01 13.40
CA ILE A 140 -2.23 20.46 12.06
C ILE A 140 -2.28 21.62 11.07
N LEU A 141 -1.53 21.51 9.97
CA LEU A 141 -1.46 22.46 8.86
C LEU A 141 -2.22 21.87 7.66
N GLU A 142 -3.44 22.37 7.46
CA GLU A 142 -4.41 21.79 6.51
C GLU A 142 -3.88 21.74 5.07
N SER A 143 -3.12 22.74 4.64
CA SER A 143 -2.55 22.80 3.29
C SER A 143 -1.42 21.77 3.02
N CYS A 144 -0.84 21.20 4.07
CA CYS A 144 0.14 20.12 3.97
C CYS A 144 -0.50 18.75 4.23
N LEU A 145 -1.46 18.67 5.16
CA LEU A 145 -2.25 17.47 5.40
C LEU A 145 -3.00 17.02 4.13
N ASN A 146 -3.70 17.95 3.45
CA ASN A 146 -4.46 17.62 2.24
C ASN A 146 -3.55 17.22 1.05
N ASP A 147 -2.35 17.81 0.96
CA ASP A 147 -1.31 17.46 -0.01
C ASP A 147 -0.78 16.03 0.25
N GLN A 148 -0.54 15.66 1.52
CA GLN A 148 -0.15 14.30 1.90
C GLN A 148 -1.29 13.28 1.70
N CYS A 149 -2.53 13.62 2.07
CA CYS A 149 -3.71 12.79 1.79
C CYS A 149 -3.83 12.47 0.29
N SER A 150 -3.64 13.48 -0.57
CA SER A 150 -3.68 13.31 -2.02
C SER A 150 -2.56 12.40 -2.52
N LYS A 151 -1.31 12.64 -2.10
CA LYS A 151 -0.13 11.82 -2.49
C LYS A 151 -0.23 10.36 -2.03
N VAL A 152 -0.77 10.11 -0.84
CA VAL A 152 -1.00 8.74 -0.34
C VAL A 152 -2.04 8.04 -1.20
N LEU A 153 -3.20 8.67 -1.46
CA LEU A 153 -4.23 8.07 -2.31
C LEU A 153 -3.74 7.83 -3.74
N GLU A 154 -3.11 8.83 -4.36
CA GLU A 154 -2.56 8.74 -5.71
C GLU A 154 -1.55 7.58 -5.82
N ARG A 155 -0.61 7.48 -4.88
CA ARG A 155 0.38 6.40 -4.90
C ARG A 155 -0.26 5.02 -4.74
N LEU A 156 -1.18 4.85 -3.79
CA LEU A 156 -1.88 3.58 -3.60
C LEU A 156 -2.65 3.23 -4.87
N GLN A 157 -3.42 4.18 -5.42
CA GLN A 157 -4.20 4.00 -6.64
C GLN A 157 -3.34 3.66 -7.86
N CYS A 158 -2.14 4.24 -8.02
CA CYS A 158 -1.18 3.84 -9.06
C CYS A 158 -0.61 2.42 -8.87
N GLN A 159 -0.69 1.85 -7.67
CA GLN A 159 -0.32 0.46 -7.38
C GLN A 159 -1.53 -0.50 -7.45
N MET A 160 -2.76 0.00 -7.68
CA MET A 160 -3.95 -0.81 -7.91
C MET A 160 -4.01 -1.26 -9.38
N TYR A 161 -3.45 -2.43 -9.68
CA TYR A 161 -3.78 -3.14 -10.94
C TYR A 161 -5.22 -3.67 -10.94
N CYS A 162 -5.86 -3.74 -9.76
CA CYS A 162 -7.27 -4.05 -9.58
C CYS A 162 -7.83 -3.35 -8.32
N ASP A 163 -8.69 -2.34 -8.52
CA ASP A 163 -10.03 -2.25 -7.90
C ASP A 163 -10.25 -3.12 -6.64
N ILE A 164 -10.78 -4.32 -6.90
CA ILE A 164 -11.36 -5.20 -5.90
C ILE A 164 -10.27 -5.69 -4.92
N VAL A 165 -9.19 -6.25 -5.45
CA VAL A 165 -8.15 -6.95 -4.68
C VAL A 165 -7.27 -5.99 -3.89
N ASN A 166 -6.88 -4.86 -4.51
CA ASN A 166 -5.90 -3.95 -3.90
C ASN A 166 -6.57 -2.89 -3.01
N SER A 167 -7.91 -2.83 -2.96
CA SER A 167 -8.62 -1.87 -2.10
C SER A 167 -8.35 -2.09 -0.61
N ILE A 168 -8.01 -3.32 -0.18
CA ILE A 168 -7.84 -3.70 1.22
C ILE A 168 -6.41 -4.15 1.57
N MET A 169 -5.85 -3.54 2.60
CA MET A 169 -4.42 -3.65 2.99
C MET A 169 -4.25 -3.57 4.52
N GLU A 170 -3.16 -4.12 5.05
CA GLU A 170 -2.81 -3.96 6.46
C GLU A 170 -2.14 -2.59 6.70
N TYR A 171 -2.33 -1.96 7.87
CA TYR A 171 -1.67 -0.68 8.20
C TYR A 171 -0.13 -0.74 8.00
N SER A 172 0.48 -1.88 8.29
CA SER A 172 1.91 -2.14 8.07
C SER A 172 2.31 -2.13 6.59
N GLU A 173 1.51 -2.73 5.71
CA GLU A 173 1.64 -2.74 4.24
C GLU A 173 1.55 -1.31 3.69
N VAL A 174 0.52 -0.56 4.07
CA VAL A 174 0.33 0.85 3.64
C VAL A 174 1.45 1.75 4.15
N TYR A 175 1.91 1.58 5.40
CA TYR A 175 3.04 2.34 5.93
C TYR A 175 4.36 2.00 5.23
N GLY A 176 4.56 0.75 4.82
CA GLY A 176 5.70 0.33 3.99
C GLY A 176 5.70 0.96 2.58
N GLN A 177 4.52 1.15 1.98
CA GLN A 177 4.37 1.72 0.63
C GLN A 177 4.36 3.27 0.59
N CYS A 178 3.91 3.91 1.67
CA CYS A 178 3.60 5.35 1.70
C CYS A 178 4.21 6.14 2.88
N GLY A 179 4.96 5.49 3.79
CA GLY A 179 5.50 6.13 4.99
C GLY A 179 6.49 7.27 4.71
N ASP A 180 7.23 7.21 3.61
CA ASP A 180 8.17 8.24 3.13
C ASP A 180 7.50 9.57 2.73
N LEU A 181 6.19 9.54 2.42
CA LEU A 181 5.39 10.75 2.19
C LEU A 181 5.17 11.56 3.49
N CYS A 182 5.57 11.03 4.65
CA CYS A 182 5.39 11.61 5.96
C CYS A 182 6.71 11.67 6.75
N SER A 183 6.96 12.79 7.44
CA SER A 183 8.15 12.98 8.28
C SER A 183 8.22 12.05 9.51
N SER A 184 7.11 11.38 9.86
CA SER A 184 7.06 10.39 10.95
C SER A 184 5.82 9.49 10.86
N GLU A 185 5.84 8.38 11.59
CA GLU A 185 4.65 7.53 11.80
C GLU A 185 3.47 8.30 12.41
N LEU A 186 3.72 9.31 13.26
CA LEU A 186 2.67 10.12 13.87
C LEU A 186 2.01 11.09 12.87
N GLU A 187 2.78 11.66 11.93
CA GLU A 187 2.27 12.41 10.78
C GLU A 187 1.38 11.50 9.91
N PHE A 188 1.87 10.30 9.58
CA PHE A 188 1.13 9.30 8.81
C PHE A 188 -0.18 8.87 9.49
N LYS A 189 -0.19 8.71 10.83
CA LYS A 189 -1.40 8.43 11.63
C LYS A 189 -2.42 9.58 11.58
N VAL A 190 -2.02 10.82 11.33
CA VAL A 190 -2.94 11.95 11.09
C VAL A 190 -3.45 11.94 9.66
N VAL A 191 -2.61 11.66 8.67
CA VAL A 191 -3.01 11.51 7.25
C VAL A 191 -4.07 10.41 7.09
N ILE A 192 -3.82 9.20 7.59
CA ILE A 192 -4.78 8.09 7.53
C ILE A 192 -6.10 8.44 8.25
N GLN A 193 -6.03 9.09 9.42
CA GLN A 193 -7.23 9.49 10.16
C GLN A 193 -8.03 10.59 9.46
N GLN A 194 -7.37 11.47 8.69
CA GLN A 194 -8.03 12.46 7.84
C GLN A 194 -8.74 11.78 6.65
N LEU A 195 -8.10 10.80 6.00
CA LEU A 195 -8.73 10.00 4.93
C LEU A 195 -10.00 9.27 5.40
N VAL A 196 -10.03 8.82 6.66
CA VAL A 196 -11.25 8.25 7.28
C VAL A 196 -12.33 9.31 7.50
N LYS A 197 -11.97 10.52 7.98
CA LYS A 197 -12.92 11.63 8.15
C LYS A 197 -13.53 12.08 6.82
N GLU A 198 -12.76 12.05 5.74
CA GLU A 198 -13.20 12.35 4.37
C GLU A 198 -14.00 11.20 3.71
N ARG A 199 -14.11 10.03 4.35
CA ARG A 199 -14.71 8.80 3.80
C ARG A 199 -14.02 8.27 2.54
N LYS A 200 -12.71 8.52 2.41
CA LYS A 200 -11.83 7.94 1.38
C LYS A 200 -11.13 6.67 1.88
N ALA A 201 -11.08 6.47 3.20
CA ALA A 201 -10.68 5.23 3.85
C ALA A 201 -11.73 4.78 4.88
N VAL A 202 -11.85 3.47 5.08
CA VAL A 202 -12.59 2.82 6.18
C VAL A 202 -11.65 1.79 6.78
N ILE A 203 -11.66 1.65 8.10
CA ILE A 203 -10.73 0.79 8.84
C ILE A 203 -11.52 -0.24 9.66
N SER A 204 -10.95 -1.43 9.79
CA SER A 204 -11.43 -2.52 10.64
C SER A 204 -10.27 -3.10 11.47
N THR A 205 -10.59 -4.06 12.33
CA THR A 205 -9.59 -4.84 13.09
C THR A 205 -9.98 -6.31 13.03
N GLU A 206 -9.05 -7.15 12.62
CA GLU A 206 -9.21 -8.60 12.50
C GLU A 206 -7.93 -9.27 13.02
N GLU A 207 -8.06 -10.22 13.94
CA GLU A 207 -6.93 -11.00 14.47
C GLU A 207 -5.73 -10.10 14.87
N ASP A 208 -6.05 -9.10 15.71
CA ASP A 208 -5.19 -8.01 16.21
C ASP A 208 -4.47 -7.15 15.14
N SER A 209 -4.79 -7.38 13.86
CA SER A 209 -4.26 -6.67 12.70
C SER A 209 -5.18 -5.49 12.35
N VAL A 210 -4.61 -4.30 12.10
CA VAL A 210 -5.37 -3.11 11.66
C VAL A 210 -5.46 -3.11 10.14
N ILE A 211 -6.68 -3.19 9.60
CA ILE A 211 -6.94 -3.31 8.16
C ILE A 211 -7.58 -2.02 7.65
N ILE A 212 -7.08 -1.49 6.54
CA ILE A 212 -7.61 -0.30 5.86
C ILE A 212 -8.16 -0.70 4.50
N LYS A 213 -9.38 -0.27 4.19
CA LYS A 213 -9.95 -0.25 2.84
C LYS A 213 -10.00 1.17 2.30
N PHE A 214 -9.54 1.37 1.07
CA PHE A 214 -9.51 2.66 0.36
C PHE A 214 -10.53 2.72 -0.77
N CYS A 215 -10.88 3.93 -1.21
CA CYS A 215 -11.74 4.15 -2.37
C CYS A 215 -11.03 3.81 -3.71
N SER A 216 -11.76 3.15 -4.61
CA SER A 216 -11.38 2.95 -6.02
C SER A 216 -11.06 4.29 -6.69
N GLN A 217 -10.27 4.25 -7.77
CA GLN A 217 -10.04 5.41 -8.65
C GLN A 217 -11.35 6.07 -9.15
N ASN A 218 -12.44 5.30 -9.22
CA ASN A 218 -13.73 5.72 -9.76
C ASN A 218 -14.77 6.10 -8.67
N ASP A 219 -14.52 5.81 -7.39
CA ASP A 219 -15.45 6.07 -6.28
C ASP A 219 -14.98 7.30 -5.46
N ASP A 220 -15.78 8.38 -5.41
CA ASP A 220 -15.52 9.55 -4.53
C ASP A 220 -15.54 9.19 -3.02
N LYS A 221 -16.16 8.06 -2.65
CA LYS A 221 -16.30 7.60 -1.26
C LYS A 221 -16.17 6.09 -1.18
N VAL A 222 -15.41 5.61 -0.19
CA VAL A 222 -15.20 4.17 0.03
C VAL A 222 -16.48 3.48 0.52
N LYS A 223 -16.68 2.24 0.09
CA LYS A 223 -17.73 1.33 0.56
C LYS A 223 -17.31 0.71 1.90
N ASN A 224 -18.28 0.31 2.73
CA ASN A 224 -17.97 -0.42 3.96
C ASN A 224 -17.24 -1.74 3.65
N ILE A 225 -16.43 -2.21 4.61
CA ILE A 225 -15.76 -3.51 4.51
C ILE A 225 -16.81 -4.63 4.63
N THR A 226 -16.86 -5.54 3.65
CA THR A 226 -17.76 -6.70 3.58
C THR A 226 -17.08 -7.98 4.10
N GLY A 227 -17.79 -9.12 4.10
CA GLY A 227 -17.16 -10.41 4.42
C GLY A 227 -16.22 -10.89 3.31
N GLU A 228 -16.46 -10.43 2.09
CA GLU A 228 -15.75 -10.76 0.85
C GLU A 228 -14.41 -10.04 0.82
N ASP A 229 -14.38 -8.77 1.24
CA ASP A 229 -13.16 -8.02 1.49
C ASP A 229 -12.23 -8.73 2.49
N LEU A 230 -12.77 -9.26 3.59
CA LEU A 230 -11.99 -10.00 4.59
C LEU A 230 -11.48 -11.34 4.05
N LYS A 231 -12.26 -12.07 3.23
CA LYS A 231 -11.79 -13.26 2.52
C LYS A 231 -10.59 -12.94 1.61
N ILE A 232 -10.67 -11.85 0.84
CA ILE A 232 -9.60 -11.37 -0.03
C ILE A 232 -8.35 -10.98 0.78
N PHE A 233 -8.52 -10.22 1.87
CA PHE A 233 -7.42 -9.85 2.75
C PHE A 233 -6.70 -11.07 3.35
N ARG A 234 -7.46 -12.05 3.84
CA ARG A 234 -6.92 -13.32 4.37
C ARG A 234 -6.14 -14.10 3.31
N ILE A 235 -6.64 -14.18 2.08
CA ILE A 235 -5.93 -14.80 0.94
C ILE A 235 -4.60 -14.08 0.66
N LYS A 236 -4.58 -12.74 0.58
CA LYS A 236 -3.34 -11.94 0.46
C LYS A 236 -2.35 -12.21 1.60
N LYS A 237 -2.84 -12.20 2.84
CA LYS A 237 -2.04 -12.41 4.06
C LYS A 237 -1.38 -13.80 4.05
N THR A 238 -2.09 -14.82 3.60
CA THR A 238 -1.55 -16.18 3.50
C THR A 238 -0.60 -16.37 2.32
N SER A 239 -0.85 -15.80 1.13
CA SER A 239 0.12 -15.82 0.03
C SER A 239 1.47 -15.21 0.48
N SER A 240 1.40 -14.06 1.18
CA SER A 240 2.57 -13.39 1.81
C SER A 240 3.28 -14.27 2.86
N ALA A 241 2.51 -14.98 3.70
CA ALA A 241 3.07 -15.90 4.70
C ALA A 241 3.75 -17.12 4.06
N LEU A 242 3.17 -17.70 3.00
CA LEU A 242 3.75 -18.82 2.25
C LEU A 242 5.01 -18.39 1.50
N MET A 243 5.02 -17.22 0.85
CA MET A 243 6.23 -16.65 0.24
C MET A 243 7.37 -16.50 1.26
N SER A 244 7.09 -15.99 2.46
CA SER A 244 8.11 -15.88 3.52
C SER A 244 8.56 -17.24 4.08
N LYS A 245 7.70 -18.28 4.08
CA LYS A 245 8.11 -19.66 4.39
C LYS A 245 9.01 -20.24 3.27
N MET A 246 8.68 -19.97 2.00
CA MET A 246 9.44 -20.42 0.82
C MET A 246 10.84 -19.80 0.75
N GLU A 247 10.98 -18.49 0.99
CA GLU A 247 12.27 -17.79 1.04
C GLU A 247 13.22 -18.41 2.09
N LYS A 248 12.72 -18.61 3.32
CA LYS A 248 13.48 -19.23 4.42
C LYS A 248 13.94 -20.65 4.08
N LEU A 249 13.08 -21.44 3.44
CA LEU A 249 13.43 -22.78 2.97
C LEU A 249 14.43 -22.76 1.81
N SER A 250 14.36 -21.78 0.90
CA SER A 250 15.32 -21.60 -0.19
C SER A 250 16.74 -21.38 0.32
N VAL A 251 16.91 -20.50 1.32
CA VAL A 251 18.22 -20.27 1.99
C VAL A 251 18.76 -21.55 2.65
N VAL A 252 17.88 -22.35 3.27
CA VAL A 252 18.27 -23.66 3.84
C VAL A 252 18.64 -24.67 2.75
N GLY A 253 17.90 -24.70 1.64
CA GLY A 253 18.16 -25.56 0.49
C GLY A 253 19.52 -25.28 -0.15
N GLU A 254 19.82 -24.01 -0.44
CA GLU A 254 21.11 -23.60 -1.02
C GLU A 254 22.30 -23.88 -0.08
N ARG A 255 22.11 -23.80 1.25
CA ARG A 255 23.13 -24.25 2.22
C ARG A 255 23.35 -25.77 2.13
N LEU A 256 22.28 -26.58 2.15
CA LEU A 256 22.36 -28.04 2.06
C LEU A 256 22.97 -28.51 0.74
N LYS A 257 22.65 -27.87 -0.38
CA LYS A 257 23.27 -28.10 -1.70
C LYS A 257 24.80 -27.93 -1.62
N LYS A 258 25.26 -26.79 -1.10
CA LYS A 258 26.69 -26.48 -0.95
C LYS A 258 27.40 -27.44 0.02
N GLU A 259 26.75 -27.84 1.10
CA GLU A 259 27.27 -28.86 2.02
C GLU A 259 27.38 -30.25 1.35
N ALA A 260 26.37 -30.69 0.59
CA ALA A 260 26.38 -31.96 -0.11
C ALA A 260 27.52 -32.05 -1.15
N ILE A 261 27.74 -30.97 -1.91
CA ILE A 261 28.85 -30.82 -2.87
C ILE A 261 30.20 -30.86 -2.12
N GLN A 262 30.35 -30.12 -1.00
CA GLN A 262 31.57 -30.17 -0.20
C GLN A 262 31.88 -31.56 0.35
N TYR A 263 30.88 -32.32 0.80
CA TYR A 263 31.09 -33.71 1.23
C TYR A 263 31.46 -34.64 0.06
N ARG A 264 30.91 -34.43 -1.15
CA ARG A 264 31.32 -35.17 -2.36
C ARG A 264 32.79 -34.91 -2.68
N ASN A 265 33.20 -33.64 -2.69
CA ASN A 265 34.56 -33.21 -3.01
C ASN A 265 35.60 -33.67 -1.95
N LYS A 266 35.15 -33.91 -0.71
CA LYS A 266 35.94 -34.55 0.38
C LYS A 266 35.89 -36.08 0.35
N SER A 267 35.33 -36.69 -0.70
CA SER A 267 35.09 -38.14 -0.86
C SER A 267 34.20 -38.79 0.23
N MET A 268 33.49 -37.98 1.03
CA MET A 268 32.63 -38.44 2.13
C MET A 268 31.24 -38.87 1.63
N LYS A 269 31.19 -39.90 0.76
CA LYS A 269 29.99 -40.35 0.02
C LYS A 269 28.73 -40.43 0.89
N GLN A 270 28.79 -41.09 2.05
CA GLN A 270 27.64 -41.26 2.94
C GLN A 270 27.13 -39.95 3.57
N HIS A 271 28.02 -39.00 3.89
CA HIS A 271 27.59 -37.67 4.34
C HIS A 271 26.99 -36.85 3.20
N SER A 272 27.61 -36.89 2.02
CA SER A 272 27.12 -36.22 0.80
C SER A 272 25.71 -36.67 0.43
N LEU A 273 25.46 -37.98 0.38
CA LEU A 273 24.14 -38.55 0.07
C LEU A 273 23.10 -38.25 1.16
N ARG A 274 23.48 -38.26 2.45
CA ARG A 274 22.57 -37.85 3.54
C ARG A 274 22.15 -36.39 3.42
N THR A 275 23.10 -35.48 3.18
CA THR A 275 22.80 -34.05 2.99
C THR A 275 22.03 -33.81 1.68
N PHE A 276 22.28 -34.59 0.62
CA PHE A 276 21.52 -34.52 -0.63
C PHE A 276 20.07 -35.02 -0.49
N LYS A 277 19.83 -36.10 0.27
CA LYS A 277 18.46 -36.52 0.67
C LYS A 277 17.74 -35.39 1.42
N GLN A 278 18.42 -34.66 2.30
CA GLN A 278 17.85 -33.50 3.00
C GLN A 278 17.56 -32.33 2.03
N TYR A 279 18.47 -32.04 1.10
CA TYR A 279 18.26 -31.03 0.06
C TYR A 279 17.02 -31.33 -0.81
N LYS A 280 16.86 -32.57 -1.31
CA LYS A 280 15.68 -32.97 -2.09
C LYS A 280 14.37 -32.79 -1.33
N ARG A 281 14.33 -33.11 -0.03
CA ARG A 281 13.14 -32.90 0.82
C ARG A 281 12.78 -31.41 0.93
N VAL A 282 13.78 -30.55 1.11
CA VAL A 282 13.57 -29.09 1.14
C VAL A 282 13.06 -28.59 -0.21
N GLN A 283 13.65 -29.03 -1.33
CA GLN A 283 13.16 -28.69 -2.67
C GLN A 283 11.72 -29.18 -2.91
N ASN A 284 11.38 -30.40 -2.50
CA ASN A 284 10.00 -30.89 -2.59
C ASN A 284 9.02 -30.03 -1.77
N ARG A 285 9.41 -29.50 -0.59
CA ARG A 285 8.58 -28.58 0.19
C ARG A 285 8.49 -27.19 -0.46
N ILE A 286 9.56 -26.69 -1.07
CA ILE A 286 9.56 -25.44 -1.88
C ILE A 286 8.60 -25.58 -3.06
N SER A 287 8.65 -26.69 -3.82
CA SER A 287 7.74 -26.95 -4.95
C SER A 287 6.28 -27.04 -4.51
N LYS A 288 5.98 -27.68 -3.36
CA LYS A 288 4.63 -27.67 -2.79
C LYS A 288 4.16 -26.26 -2.43
N LEU A 289 5.02 -25.44 -1.81
CA LEU A 289 4.69 -24.06 -1.47
C LEU A 289 4.45 -23.19 -2.71
N SER A 290 5.26 -23.34 -3.78
CA SER A 290 5.03 -22.65 -5.06
C SER A 290 3.64 -22.97 -5.58
N ASN A 291 3.29 -24.24 -5.75
CA ASN A 291 1.98 -24.67 -6.25
C ASN A 291 0.80 -24.10 -5.42
N SER A 292 0.99 -23.89 -4.12
CA SER A 292 -0.01 -23.24 -3.26
C SER A 292 -0.09 -21.73 -3.47
N ILE A 293 1.04 -21.03 -3.65
CA ILE A 293 1.10 -19.60 -3.98
C ILE A 293 0.49 -19.37 -5.36
N ASP A 294 0.91 -20.14 -6.36
CA ASP A 294 0.40 -20.10 -7.75
C ASP A 294 -1.14 -20.23 -7.80
N LEU A 295 -1.72 -21.08 -6.94
CA LEU A 295 -3.18 -21.20 -6.80
C LEU A 295 -3.83 -20.01 -6.08
N LEU A 296 -3.25 -19.50 -4.99
CA LEU A 296 -3.78 -18.31 -4.31
C LEU A 296 -3.78 -17.09 -5.23
N ASP A 297 -2.74 -16.94 -6.05
CA ASP A 297 -2.61 -15.84 -6.99
C ASP A 297 -3.55 -16.00 -8.21
N ASP A 298 -3.82 -17.22 -8.70
CA ASP A 298 -4.91 -17.50 -9.67
C ASP A 298 -6.29 -17.17 -9.09
N ILE A 299 -6.54 -17.48 -7.80
CA ILE A 299 -7.78 -17.10 -7.12
C ILE A 299 -7.91 -15.57 -7.03
N LEU A 300 -6.86 -14.85 -6.62
CA LEU A 300 -6.83 -13.38 -6.60
C LEU A 300 -7.01 -12.78 -8.00
N HIS A 301 -6.40 -13.39 -9.03
CA HIS A 301 -6.54 -12.96 -10.42
C HIS A 301 -7.99 -13.12 -10.92
N ARG A 302 -8.66 -14.24 -10.61
CA ARG A 302 -10.08 -14.47 -10.93
C ARG A 302 -11.01 -13.50 -10.20
N ILE A 303 -10.76 -13.25 -8.91
CA ILE A 303 -11.47 -12.23 -8.12
C ILE A 303 -11.28 -10.85 -8.76
N GLY A 304 -10.06 -10.53 -9.21
CA GLY A 304 -9.75 -9.25 -9.84
C GLY A 304 -10.43 -9.02 -11.20
N HIS A 305 -10.83 -10.09 -11.90
CA HIS A 305 -11.60 -10.05 -13.14
C HIS A 305 -13.11 -10.29 -12.94
N ALA A 306 -13.57 -10.45 -11.69
CA ALA A 306 -14.97 -10.70 -11.38
C ALA A 306 -15.83 -9.44 -11.56
N ALA A 307 -16.59 -9.38 -12.66
CA ALA A 307 -17.49 -8.27 -12.96
C ALA A 307 -18.72 -8.14 -12.01
N SER A 308 -18.88 -9.04 -11.03
CA SER A 308 -19.93 -8.96 -10.01
C SER A 308 -19.50 -9.64 -8.71
N GLU A 309 -20.14 -9.25 -7.61
CA GLU A 309 -19.95 -9.84 -6.27
C GLU A 309 -20.26 -11.36 -6.25
N GLU A 310 -21.26 -11.81 -7.02
CA GLU A 310 -21.55 -13.23 -7.22
C GLU A 310 -20.38 -13.98 -7.88
N MET A 311 -19.69 -13.34 -8.83
CA MET A 311 -18.50 -13.91 -9.46
C MET A 311 -17.28 -13.91 -8.53
N VAL A 312 -17.16 -12.91 -7.62
CA VAL A 312 -16.16 -12.92 -6.54
C VAL A 312 -16.38 -14.12 -5.61
N VAL A 313 -17.63 -14.34 -5.16
CA VAL A 313 -17.98 -15.48 -4.31
C VAL A 313 -17.67 -16.80 -5.00
N LYS A 314 -18.09 -16.99 -6.26
CA LYS A 314 -17.78 -18.20 -7.04
C LYS A 314 -16.28 -18.42 -7.26
N ALA A 315 -15.51 -17.35 -7.46
CA ALA A 315 -14.05 -17.45 -7.57
C ALA A 315 -13.44 -17.97 -6.25
N ILE A 316 -13.83 -17.40 -5.11
CA ILE A 316 -13.40 -17.84 -3.77
C ILE A 316 -13.81 -19.30 -3.51
N GLU A 317 -15.06 -19.68 -3.80
CA GLU A 317 -15.57 -21.05 -3.62
C GLU A 317 -14.82 -22.07 -4.50
N SER A 318 -14.56 -21.73 -5.77
CA SER A 318 -13.76 -22.58 -6.67
C SER A 318 -12.32 -22.74 -6.19
N GLY A 319 -11.75 -21.66 -5.63
CA GLY A 319 -10.43 -21.65 -5.02
C GLY A 319 -10.32 -22.52 -3.77
N ALA A 320 -11.31 -22.43 -2.89
CA ALA A 320 -11.42 -23.27 -1.70
C ALA A 320 -11.49 -24.77 -2.05
N GLN A 321 -12.28 -25.13 -3.07
CA GLN A 321 -12.36 -26.51 -3.57
C GLN A 321 -11.02 -26.98 -4.17
N ALA A 322 -10.31 -26.10 -4.89
CA ALA A 322 -8.99 -26.41 -5.43
C ALA A 322 -7.92 -26.59 -4.33
N LEU A 323 -7.89 -25.71 -3.32
CA LEU A 323 -7.00 -25.81 -2.15
C LEU A 323 -7.24 -27.12 -1.39
N LYS A 324 -8.50 -27.44 -1.10
CA LYS A 324 -8.89 -28.70 -0.48
C LYS A 324 -8.46 -29.92 -1.32
N GLY A 325 -8.65 -29.86 -2.64
CA GLY A 325 -8.20 -30.90 -3.56
C GLY A 325 -6.68 -31.05 -3.67
N ILE A 326 -5.90 -30.03 -3.27
CA ILE A 326 -4.44 -30.14 -3.06
C ILE A 326 -4.16 -30.79 -1.70
N ASN A 327 -4.82 -30.36 -0.61
CA ASN A 327 -4.59 -30.91 0.73
C ASN A 327 -4.93 -32.42 0.81
N GLU A 328 -6.08 -32.83 0.26
CA GLU A 328 -6.52 -34.25 0.21
C GLU A 328 -5.58 -35.16 -0.61
N ARG A 329 -4.71 -34.58 -1.46
CA ARG A 329 -3.68 -35.32 -2.22
C ARG A 329 -2.30 -35.32 -1.55
N ASN A 330 -2.13 -34.64 -0.42
CA ASN A 330 -0.84 -34.41 0.23
C ASN A 330 -0.63 -35.16 1.56
N ASP A 331 -1.61 -35.95 2.00
CA ASP A 331 -1.60 -36.77 3.23
C ASP A 331 -1.32 -35.95 4.51
N LEU A 332 -1.97 -34.79 4.60
CA LEU A 332 -2.06 -33.98 5.82
C LEU A 332 -3.41 -34.24 6.50
N ASP A 333 -3.38 -34.52 7.80
CA ASP A 333 -4.49 -35.17 8.50
C ASP A 333 -5.59 -34.17 8.91
N LYS A 334 -6.75 -34.26 8.24
CA LYS A 334 -8.13 -33.86 8.65
C LYS A 334 -8.31 -32.64 9.59
N VAL A 335 -9.05 -31.60 9.15
CA VAL A 335 -10.49 -31.37 9.46
C VAL A 335 -10.94 -29.96 9.03
N SER A 336 -12.05 -29.89 8.29
CA SER A 336 -13.08 -28.84 8.20
C SER A 336 -12.74 -27.33 8.21
N ASP A 337 -13.42 -26.65 7.27
CA ASP A 337 -13.63 -25.19 7.13
C ASP A 337 -12.44 -24.39 6.57
N VAL A 338 -12.73 -23.58 5.56
CA VAL A 338 -11.74 -23.01 4.62
C VAL A 338 -10.85 -21.96 5.31
N MET A 339 -11.38 -21.32 6.36
CA MET A 339 -10.61 -20.39 7.19
C MET A 339 -9.71 -21.11 8.19
N ASP A 340 -10.11 -22.30 8.63
CA ASP A 340 -9.30 -23.11 9.55
C ASP A 340 -8.23 -23.89 8.78
N ASP A 341 -8.48 -24.36 7.55
CA ASP A 341 -7.44 -24.78 6.60
C ASP A 341 -6.35 -23.69 6.43
N LEU A 342 -6.77 -22.43 6.27
CA LEU A 342 -5.89 -21.28 6.08
C LEU A 342 -5.10 -20.94 7.35
N ASN A 343 -5.75 -20.97 8.51
CA ASN A 343 -5.14 -20.73 9.81
C ASN A 343 -4.24 -21.91 10.25
N GLN A 344 -4.53 -23.14 9.84
CA GLN A 344 -3.69 -24.32 10.06
C GLN A 344 -2.41 -24.24 9.22
N ALA A 345 -2.50 -23.81 7.95
CA ALA A 345 -1.32 -23.50 7.14
C ALA A 345 -0.44 -22.38 7.73
N MET A 346 -1.02 -21.50 8.56
CA MET A 346 -0.26 -20.55 9.40
C MET A 346 0.30 -21.21 10.67
N GLN A 347 -0.50 -22.01 11.40
CA GLN A 347 -0.14 -22.68 12.67
C GLN A 347 0.86 -23.84 12.53
N GLU A 348 1.16 -24.32 11.32
CA GLU A 348 2.39 -25.10 11.06
C GLU A 348 3.65 -24.25 11.33
N GLN A 349 4.04 -24.18 12.60
CA GLN A 349 5.20 -23.46 13.14
C GLN A 349 5.94 -24.30 14.19
N GLU A 350 6.59 -25.39 13.75
CA GLU A 350 7.96 -25.76 14.20
C GLU A 350 8.59 -26.94 13.43
N GLU A 351 7.85 -27.58 12.50
CA GLU A 351 8.30 -28.74 11.71
C GLU A 351 9.37 -28.45 10.62
N ILE A 352 10.39 -27.67 10.93
CA ILE A 352 11.63 -27.60 10.14
C ILE A 352 12.66 -28.62 10.69
N GLN A 353 12.64 -28.92 11.99
CA GLN A 353 13.70 -29.70 12.64
C GLN A 353 13.29 -31.11 13.07
N SER A 354 12.00 -31.36 13.32
CA SER A 354 11.44 -32.71 13.53
C SER A 354 11.45 -33.54 12.24
N GLU A 355 10.81 -33.05 11.18
CA GLU A 355 10.50 -33.79 9.94
C GLU A 355 11.73 -34.17 9.11
N ILE A 356 12.83 -33.43 9.22
CA ILE A 356 14.13 -33.80 8.63
C ILE A 356 14.62 -35.16 9.16
N SER A 357 14.14 -35.59 10.34
CA SER A 357 14.49 -36.87 10.98
C SER A 357 13.76 -38.08 10.41
N ARG A 358 12.58 -37.92 9.78
CA ARG A 358 11.79 -39.06 9.26
C ARG A 358 12.60 -39.77 8.18
N ILE A 359 12.78 -41.08 8.32
CA ILE A 359 13.51 -41.91 7.34
C ILE A 359 12.50 -42.39 6.31
N ASP A 360 12.85 -42.26 5.03
CA ASP A 360 12.13 -42.86 3.92
C ASP A 360 13.13 -43.53 2.98
N HIS A 361 12.73 -44.63 2.37
CA HIS A 361 13.60 -45.59 1.69
C HIS A 361 13.74 -45.29 0.18
N GLU A 362 14.06 -44.04 -0.16
CA GLU A 362 14.57 -43.71 -1.50
C GLU A 362 15.85 -44.50 -1.81
N GLU A 363 15.87 -45.15 -2.98
CA GLU A 363 16.97 -45.95 -3.50
C GLU A 363 18.25 -45.12 -3.69
N GLU A 364 19.37 -45.62 -3.17
CA GLU A 364 20.64 -44.87 -3.10
C GLU A 364 21.22 -44.57 -4.51
N GLU A 365 21.03 -45.48 -5.47
CA GLU A 365 21.53 -45.36 -6.85
C GLU A 365 20.84 -44.23 -7.64
N SER A 366 19.52 -44.08 -7.49
CA SER A 366 18.74 -42.96 -8.08
C SER A 366 19.20 -41.60 -7.56
N LEU A 367 19.61 -41.55 -6.28
CA LEU A 367 20.15 -40.35 -5.65
C LEU A 367 21.60 -40.06 -6.05
N GLU A 368 22.42 -41.09 -6.25
CA GLU A 368 23.78 -40.90 -6.80
C GLU A 368 23.75 -40.32 -8.20
N ALA A 369 22.92 -40.86 -9.11
CA ALA A 369 22.75 -40.32 -10.45
C ALA A 369 22.23 -38.86 -10.43
N SER A 370 21.26 -38.58 -9.56
CA SER A 370 20.68 -37.24 -9.40
C SER A 370 21.64 -36.23 -8.75
N LEU A 371 22.57 -36.69 -7.89
CA LEU A 371 23.65 -35.87 -7.33
C LEU A 371 24.74 -35.58 -8.38
N GLU A 372 25.11 -36.59 -9.18
CA GLU A 372 26.11 -36.44 -10.24
C GLU A 372 25.66 -35.43 -11.31
N SER A 373 24.38 -35.45 -11.67
CA SER A 373 23.79 -34.44 -12.58
C SER A 373 23.92 -33.01 -12.02
N LEU A 374 23.79 -32.82 -10.71
CA LEU A 374 23.89 -31.49 -10.08
C LEU A 374 25.35 -31.00 -10.05
N LEU A 375 26.32 -31.90 -9.87
CA LEU A 375 27.75 -31.58 -9.95
C LEU A 375 28.17 -31.14 -11.36
N LEU A 376 27.58 -31.75 -12.40
CA LEU A 376 27.78 -31.38 -13.81
C LEU A 376 27.14 -30.03 -14.19
N GLU A 377 26.27 -29.48 -13.35
CA GLU A 377 25.62 -28.17 -13.51
C GLU A 377 26.37 -27.08 -12.72
N ASP A 378 26.71 -27.36 -11.46
CA ASP A 378 27.55 -26.50 -10.61
C ASP A 378 28.95 -26.31 -11.22
N GLY A 379 29.54 -27.39 -11.76
CA GLY A 379 30.83 -27.35 -12.44
C GLY A 379 30.84 -26.54 -13.75
N LYS A 380 29.71 -26.43 -14.45
CA LYS A 380 29.59 -25.51 -15.62
C LYS A 380 29.52 -24.05 -15.17
N SER A 381 28.83 -23.81 -14.05
CA SER A 381 28.69 -22.47 -13.46
C SER A 381 30.05 -21.92 -12.98
N ALA A 382 30.94 -22.79 -12.50
CA ALA A 382 32.28 -22.42 -12.04
C ALA A 382 33.32 -22.15 -13.17
N VAL A 383 33.06 -22.60 -14.41
CA VAL A 383 34.00 -22.45 -15.55
C VAL A 383 33.82 -21.12 -16.30
N GLY A 384 32.74 -20.37 -16.02
CA GLY A 384 32.47 -19.08 -16.67
C GLY A 384 33.37 -17.91 -16.25
N ASP A 385 34.13 -18.02 -15.16
CA ASP A 385 34.75 -16.86 -14.49
C ASP A 385 36.23 -17.04 -14.11
N GLN A 386 37.06 -17.54 -15.05
CA GLN A 386 38.51 -17.26 -15.07
C GLN A 386 39.25 -17.72 -16.35
N GLN A 387 39.22 -16.92 -17.42
CA GLN A 387 40.41 -16.64 -18.25
C GLN A 387 40.19 -15.46 -19.22
N VAL A 388 40.59 -14.26 -18.80
CA VAL A 388 40.84 -13.13 -19.71
C VAL A 388 42.14 -12.45 -19.32
N ASP A 389 43.21 -12.79 -20.03
CA ASP A 389 44.40 -11.95 -20.16
C ASP A 389 44.90 -12.00 -21.61
N GLY A 390 45.44 -10.88 -22.11
CA GLY A 390 46.47 -10.93 -23.13
C GLY A 390 46.10 -10.94 -24.62
N ARG A 391 44.84 -10.73 -25.07
CA ARG A 391 44.63 -10.39 -26.50
C ARG A 391 43.43 -9.50 -26.83
N LYS A 392 43.71 -8.46 -27.63
CA LYS A 392 42.70 -7.56 -28.22
C LYS A 392 41.96 -8.27 -29.36
N GLN A 393 40.64 -8.21 -29.33
CA GLN A 393 39.81 -8.35 -30.52
C GLN A 393 38.57 -7.47 -30.34
N ALA A 394 38.12 -6.78 -31.40
CA ALA A 394 37.01 -5.84 -31.34
C ALA A 394 36.00 -6.20 -32.43
N SER A 395 34.79 -6.58 -32.02
CA SER A 395 33.57 -6.67 -32.83
C SER A 395 32.42 -7.16 -31.93
N SER A 396 31.57 -6.26 -31.45
CA SER A 396 30.31 -6.62 -30.76
C SER A 396 29.17 -5.62 -31.00
N GLU A 397 29.35 -4.71 -31.96
CA GLU A 397 28.31 -3.78 -32.44
C GLU A 397 27.67 -4.30 -33.75
N ASP A 398 28.42 -5.07 -34.55
CA ASP A 398 27.95 -5.65 -35.81
C ASP A 398 26.89 -6.76 -35.60
N GLU A 399 27.11 -7.69 -34.67
CA GLU A 399 26.17 -8.81 -34.42
C GLU A 399 24.79 -8.34 -33.90
N LEU A 400 24.76 -7.24 -33.13
CA LEU A 400 23.51 -6.60 -32.71
C LEU A 400 22.82 -5.85 -33.86
N SER A 401 23.59 -5.37 -34.84
CA SER A 401 23.07 -4.68 -36.03
C SER A 401 22.40 -5.64 -37.01
N ASP A 402 23.02 -6.80 -37.29
CA ASP A 402 22.44 -7.86 -38.13
C ASP A 402 21.16 -8.47 -37.51
N LEU A 403 21.13 -8.63 -36.18
CA LEU A 403 19.91 -9.09 -35.48
C LEU A 403 18.76 -8.07 -35.54
N LEU A 404 19.05 -6.76 -35.55
CA LEU A 404 18.02 -5.73 -35.73
C LEU A 404 17.44 -5.72 -37.16
N ALA A 405 18.27 -6.00 -38.17
CA ALA A 405 17.88 -5.95 -39.58
C ALA A 405 16.82 -7.00 -39.98
N GLY A 406 16.63 -8.06 -39.18
CA GLY A 406 15.64 -9.11 -39.42
C GLY A 406 14.19 -8.71 -39.13
N LEU A 407 13.94 -7.67 -38.32
CA LEU A 407 12.60 -7.30 -37.86
C LEU A 407 11.88 -6.36 -38.83
N LYS A 408 11.23 -6.94 -39.85
CA LYS A 408 10.25 -6.23 -40.68
C LYS A 408 8.98 -5.91 -39.90
N LEU A 409 8.96 -4.75 -39.25
CA LEU A 409 7.75 -4.11 -38.75
C LEU A 409 6.83 -3.73 -39.93
N PRO A 410 5.49 -3.85 -39.81
CA PRO A 410 4.56 -3.35 -40.82
C PRO A 410 4.50 -1.82 -40.83
N ASP A 411 4.24 -1.23 -41.99
CA ASP A 411 4.22 0.22 -42.18
C ASP A 411 3.17 0.94 -41.30
N VAL A 412 3.60 2.04 -40.68
CA VAL A 412 2.73 2.88 -39.84
C VAL A 412 1.77 3.69 -40.73
N PRO A 413 0.45 3.69 -40.46
CA PRO A 413 -0.52 4.44 -41.28
C PRO A 413 -0.26 5.96 -41.29
N THR A 414 0.22 6.48 -42.42
CA THR A 414 0.49 7.92 -42.61
C THR A 414 -0.79 8.72 -42.88
N PHE A 415 -1.56 9.00 -41.82
CA PHE A 415 -2.62 10.02 -41.85
C PHE A 415 -2.58 10.90 -40.59
N SER A 416 -2.19 12.16 -40.76
CA SER A 416 -2.32 13.18 -39.70
C SER A 416 -3.73 13.80 -39.73
N PRO A 417 -4.44 13.93 -38.59
CA PRO A 417 -5.78 14.50 -38.55
C PRO A 417 -5.77 16.03 -38.72
N GLY A 418 -5.96 16.49 -39.96
CA GLY A 418 -6.14 17.91 -40.29
C GLY A 418 -7.56 18.42 -39.96
N LYS A 419 -7.68 19.67 -39.51
CA LYS A 419 -8.98 20.32 -39.21
C LYS A 419 -9.65 20.89 -40.47
N SER A 420 -10.89 20.50 -40.75
CA SER A 420 -11.92 21.45 -41.24
C SER A 420 -13.37 20.91 -41.20
N LYS A 421 -14.27 21.78 -40.74
CA LYS A 421 -15.69 22.03 -41.09
C LYS A 421 -16.09 21.68 -42.55
N GLU A 422 -17.36 21.49 -42.98
CA GLU A 422 -18.72 21.55 -42.36
C GLU A 422 -19.78 21.01 -43.36
N PHE A 423 -20.95 20.48 -42.89
CA PHE A 423 -22.20 20.21 -43.67
C PHE A 423 -22.11 19.17 -44.84
N SER A 424 -23.16 18.51 -45.37
CA SER A 424 -24.61 18.42 -45.08
C SER A 424 -25.23 17.07 -45.53
N GLU A 425 -26.41 16.72 -44.98
CA GLU A 425 -27.55 15.97 -45.59
C GLU A 425 -27.57 14.46 -45.98
N MET A 426 -28.81 13.94 -45.86
CA MET A 426 -29.49 12.76 -46.46
C MET A 426 -29.23 11.30 -45.99
N GLU A 427 -30.15 10.85 -45.12
CA GLU A 427 -30.98 9.61 -45.16
C GLU A 427 -30.41 8.27 -45.70
N SER A 428 -30.54 7.19 -44.89
CA SER A 428 -31.44 6.05 -45.21
C SER A 428 -31.58 4.97 -44.10
N GLN A 429 -32.79 4.87 -43.54
CA GLN A 429 -33.56 3.67 -43.09
C GLN A 429 -32.87 2.37 -42.59
N SER A 430 -33.05 2.04 -41.30
CA SER A 430 -33.60 0.77 -40.73
C SER A 430 -33.77 0.95 -39.20
N GLU A 431 -34.93 0.68 -38.58
CA GLU A 431 -35.37 -0.62 -38.00
C GLU A 431 -34.37 -1.24 -36.99
N ILE A 432 -34.73 -1.75 -35.79
CA ILE A 432 -35.98 -1.94 -35.02
C ILE A 432 -35.55 -2.28 -33.55
N PHE A 433 -36.26 -2.14 -32.42
CA PHE A 433 -37.58 -1.65 -31.96
C PHE A 433 -37.51 -1.39 -30.42
N VAL A 434 -38.39 -0.57 -29.82
CA VAL A 434 -38.53 -0.42 -28.35
C VAL A 434 -40.00 -0.38 -27.91
N PRO A 435 -40.45 -1.23 -26.97
CA PRO A 435 -41.76 -1.12 -26.32
C PRO A 435 -41.67 -0.38 -24.96
N ASP A 436 -42.29 0.79 -24.86
CA ASP A 436 -42.69 1.40 -23.59
C ASP A 436 -44.22 1.32 -23.45
N LEU A 437 -44.72 1.04 -22.25
CA LEU A 437 -46.15 1.03 -21.92
C LEU A 437 -46.39 1.67 -20.55
N SER A 438 -46.75 2.95 -20.61
CA SER A 438 -47.17 3.77 -19.48
C SER A 438 -48.49 3.31 -18.82
N PRO A 439 -48.86 3.81 -17.62
CA PRO A 439 -49.71 3.08 -16.69
C PRO A 439 -51.19 3.46 -16.67
N SER A 440 -51.99 2.57 -16.07
CA SER A 440 -53.17 2.81 -15.19
C SER A 440 -54.44 2.09 -15.64
N ASP A 441 -55.03 1.30 -14.74
CA ASP A 441 -56.49 1.30 -14.59
C ASP A 441 -56.93 0.93 -13.15
N LYS A 442 -58.16 1.27 -12.76
CA LYS A 442 -58.70 1.14 -11.39
C LYS A 442 -60.10 0.51 -11.34
N VAL A 443 -60.25 -0.68 -10.76
CA VAL A 443 -61.55 -1.22 -10.30
C VAL A 443 -61.43 -1.77 -8.86
N LYS A 444 -62.56 -1.97 -8.15
CA LYS A 444 -62.67 -2.04 -6.67
C LYS A 444 -63.33 -3.33 -6.13
N ARG A 445 -62.99 -3.68 -4.87
CA ARG A 445 -63.74 -4.54 -3.90
C ARG A 445 -63.81 -6.04 -4.25
N SER A 446 -64.02 -6.99 -3.31
CA SER A 446 -64.56 -6.94 -1.93
C SER A 446 -63.72 -7.78 -0.92
N LYS A 447 -63.83 -7.62 0.42
CA LYS A 447 -64.51 -8.50 1.43
C LYS A 447 -64.49 -10.01 1.11
N GLU A 448 -64.35 -10.95 2.06
CA GLU A 448 -64.37 -10.97 3.55
C GLU A 448 -63.13 -11.76 4.08
N ALA A 449 -62.85 -12.07 5.36
CA ALA A 449 -63.66 -12.23 6.58
C ALA A 449 -62.84 -11.78 7.84
N ALA A 450 -63.48 -11.17 8.85
CA ALA A 450 -64.00 -11.78 10.09
C ALA A 450 -62.95 -11.85 11.23
#